data_AF-A0A9E0YLF8-F1
#
_entry.id   AF-A0A9E0YLF8-F1
#
_cell.length_a   1.000
_cell.length_b   1.000
_cell.length_c   1.000
_cell.angle_alpha   90.00
_cell.angle_beta   90.00
_cell.angle_gamma   90.00
#
_symmetry.space_group_name_H-M   'P 1'
#
loop_
_entity.id
_entity.type
_entity.pdbx_description
1 polymer ?
#
loop_
_entity_poly.entity_id
_entity_poly.type
_entity_poly.pdbx_seq_one_letter_code
_entity_poly.pdbx_strand_id
1 'polypeptide(L)'
;MVQNETVFTRSKSDNDQSADLRKESRFGIAGQAETPGDGSLKPEVPLIQLGIGTVGRELIKKVISWNREESSKPKYQYKGFADRSGLMAKKAGYSEEELERVKKVKSDEDELAEVYENATNNIGYLKSFMDRRNSGVLVDVTDARKFGDLYRLALDRGWSVVLANKIPLTTIDPGEFGRLKGKGIRYETTVGAGLPVISTLDHLNRHGEEFKEIAAILSGSLSYILSRVEVGAGLKQAVLEAKEKGFTEPNPVEDLLGYDVARKTVILGRSLGLEVSFEDIELTPLVSLEKDNPSRDELASLLEERNEDFCERVKSARSRENRLRYVARINEEGATVGLEEVSRDGPLGQGVSTANVVIFRTLNYDDPPLIVQGPGAGPEVTAGGVFSDIKRCRARCR
;
A
#
# COMPACT_ATOMS: atom_id res chain seq x y z
N MET A 1 40.39 8.11 44.63
CA MET A 1 41.81 7.73 44.43
C MET A 1 41.90 6.91 43.15
N VAL A 2 42.53 7.52 42.13
CA VAL A 2 43.29 6.94 40.99
C VAL A 2 42.65 5.74 40.25
N GLN A 3 41.92 5.95 39.16
CA GLN A 3 42.37 6.07 37.74
C GLN A 3 42.93 4.79 37.12
N ASN A 4 42.32 4.38 36.00
CA ASN A 4 43.02 4.07 34.75
C ASN A 4 42.05 4.09 33.55
N GLU A 5 42.05 5.22 32.85
CA GLU A 5 41.67 5.34 31.44
C GLU A 5 42.83 4.83 30.58
N THR A 6 42.55 4.27 29.40
CA THR A 6 43.56 4.16 28.35
C THR A 6 42.98 4.59 27.01
N VAL A 7 43.34 5.82 26.69
CA VAL A 7 43.23 6.50 25.40
C VAL A 7 44.23 5.88 24.42
N PHE A 8 43.84 5.64 23.16
CA PHE A 8 44.80 5.46 22.07
C PHE A 8 44.73 6.67 21.11
N THR A 9 45.73 7.53 21.23
CA THR A 9 46.04 8.64 20.32
C THR A 9 46.93 8.19 19.17
N ARG A 10 46.69 8.81 18.01
CA ARG A 10 47.58 8.84 16.82
C ARG A 10 49.00 9.27 17.15
N SER A 11 49.97 8.73 16.42
CA SER A 11 51.26 9.36 16.14
C SER A 11 51.43 9.57 14.63
N LYS A 12 51.59 10.83 14.22
CA LYS A 12 52.21 11.22 12.95
C LYS A 12 53.74 11.18 13.12
N SER A 13 54.45 10.82 12.06
CA SER A 13 55.79 11.33 11.79
C SER A 13 55.87 11.69 10.32
N ASP A 14 56.33 12.93 10.10
CA ASP A 14 56.42 13.64 8.85
C ASP A 14 57.46 13.04 7.90
N ASN A 15 57.23 13.20 6.59
CA ASN A 15 58.30 13.67 5.74
C ASN A 15 57.73 14.57 4.63
N ASP A 16 58.22 15.79 4.67
CA ASP A 16 57.90 16.95 3.86
C ASP A 16 58.76 16.93 2.60
N GLN A 17 58.16 17.00 1.42
CA GLN A 17 58.77 17.59 0.23
C GLN A 17 57.71 18.36 -0.56
N SER A 18 57.77 19.67 -0.38
CA SER A 18 57.17 20.73 -1.18
C SER A 18 57.47 20.60 -2.69
N ALA A 19 56.44 20.74 -3.52
CA ALA A 19 56.54 21.43 -4.79
C ALA A 19 55.17 22.01 -5.17
N ASP A 20 55.12 23.34 -5.09
CA ASP A 20 54.07 24.25 -5.51
C ASP A 20 53.76 24.09 -7.01
N LEU A 21 52.49 24.19 -7.40
CA LEU A 21 52.02 24.71 -8.70
C LEU A 21 50.48 24.70 -8.75
N ARG A 22 49.88 25.87 -8.54
CA ARG A 22 48.48 26.17 -8.84
C ARG A 22 48.18 25.95 -10.33
N LYS A 23 47.14 25.17 -10.67
CA LYS A 23 46.36 25.31 -11.91
C LYS A 23 44.98 24.63 -11.79
N GLU A 24 43.97 25.48 -11.74
CA GLU A 24 42.66 25.42 -12.40
C GLU A 24 42.01 24.06 -12.73
N SER A 25 40.84 23.84 -12.12
CA SER A 25 39.59 23.32 -12.69
C SER A 25 39.66 22.34 -13.88
N ARG A 26 39.26 21.09 -13.63
CA ARG A 26 38.26 20.29 -14.38
C ARG A 26 38.32 18.85 -13.83
N PHE A 27 37.39 18.47 -12.96
CA PHE A 27 37.19 17.06 -12.64
C PHE A 27 36.54 16.38 -13.84
N GLY A 28 37.40 15.79 -14.68
CA GLY A 28 37.00 14.87 -15.74
C GLY A 28 36.46 13.59 -15.13
N ILE A 29 35.26 13.22 -15.56
CA ILE A 29 34.61 11.94 -15.31
C ILE A 29 35.50 10.86 -15.94
N ALA A 30 36.09 9.99 -15.11
CA ALA A 30 36.73 8.79 -15.59
C ALA A 30 35.64 7.85 -16.12
N GLY A 31 35.46 7.86 -17.44
CA GLY A 31 34.61 6.90 -18.14
C GLY A 31 35.13 5.49 -17.89
N GLN A 32 34.32 4.66 -17.25
CA GLN A 32 34.50 3.22 -17.32
C GLN A 32 34.22 2.81 -18.77
N ALA A 33 35.23 2.20 -19.39
CA ALA A 33 35.14 1.63 -20.71
C ALA A 33 34.00 0.60 -20.74
N GLU A 34 33.03 0.84 -21.61
CA GLU A 34 32.00 -0.13 -21.98
C GLU A 34 32.69 -1.31 -22.65
N THR A 35 32.76 -2.44 -21.94
CA THR A 35 32.92 -3.74 -22.58
C THR A 35 31.69 -3.99 -23.45
N PRO A 36 31.82 -4.42 -24.72
CA PRO A 36 30.67 -4.76 -25.54
C PRO A 36 29.89 -5.86 -24.84
N GLY A 37 28.66 -5.54 -24.42
CA GLY A 37 27.80 -6.46 -23.71
C GLY A 37 27.54 -7.70 -24.57
N ASP A 38 27.94 -8.85 -24.03
CA ASP A 38 27.39 -10.15 -24.37
C ASP A 38 25.86 -10.02 -24.56
N GLY A 39 25.34 -10.61 -25.64
CA GLY A 39 23.92 -10.61 -26.00
C GLY A 39 23.07 -11.46 -25.06
N SER A 40 23.28 -11.34 -23.75
CA SER A 40 22.49 -12.01 -22.72
C SER A 40 21.05 -11.52 -22.84
N LEU A 41 20.17 -12.44 -23.24
CA LEU A 41 18.71 -12.22 -23.26
C LEU A 41 18.28 -11.61 -21.92
N LYS A 42 17.55 -10.50 -21.99
CA LYS A 42 17.06 -9.81 -20.79
C LYS A 42 16.23 -10.78 -19.96
N PRO A 43 16.38 -10.77 -18.63
CA PRO A 43 15.57 -11.62 -17.78
C PRO A 43 14.09 -11.23 -17.93
N GLU A 44 13.28 -12.14 -18.47
CA GLU A 44 11.83 -11.98 -18.59
C GLU A 44 11.16 -12.52 -17.31
N VAL A 45 10.39 -11.66 -16.64
CA VAL A 45 9.65 -12.01 -15.41
C VAL A 45 8.19 -12.26 -15.77
N PRO A 46 7.67 -13.50 -15.63
CA PRO A 46 6.26 -13.79 -15.82
C PRO A 46 5.37 -13.05 -14.81
N LEU A 47 4.30 -12.42 -15.29
CA LEU A 47 3.24 -11.84 -14.47
C LEU A 47 1.92 -12.57 -14.64
N ILE A 48 1.25 -12.87 -13.54
CA ILE A 48 -0.15 -13.28 -13.50
C ILE A 48 -0.89 -12.24 -12.65
N GLN A 49 -1.92 -11.60 -13.20
CA GLN A 49 -2.67 -10.56 -12.51
C GLN A 49 -4.12 -10.97 -12.29
N LEU A 50 -4.54 -10.95 -11.03
CA LEU A 50 -5.93 -11.09 -10.62
C LEU A 50 -6.50 -9.69 -10.45
N GLY A 51 -7.60 -9.40 -11.14
CA GLY A 51 -8.25 -8.10 -11.13
C GLY A 51 -7.78 -7.19 -12.26
N ILE A 52 -8.73 -6.76 -13.09
CA ILE A 52 -8.51 -5.82 -14.19
C ILE A 52 -9.49 -4.62 -14.06
N GLY A 53 -9.82 -4.28 -12.82
CA GLY A 53 -10.53 -3.03 -12.49
C GLY A 53 -9.62 -1.82 -12.67
N THR A 54 -9.98 -0.70 -12.05
CA THR A 54 -9.27 0.59 -12.22
C THR A 54 -7.78 0.50 -11.91
N VAL A 55 -7.40 -0.04 -10.74
CA VAL A 55 -5.98 -0.24 -10.37
C VAL A 55 -5.28 -1.23 -11.30
N GLY A 56 -5.96 -2.32 -11.67
CA GLY A 56 -5.41 -3.34 -12.54
C GLY A 56 -5.08 -2.83 -13.95
N ARG A 57 -5.93 -1.96 -14.51
CA ARG A 57 -5.66 -1.31 -15.81
C ARG A 57 -4.51 -0.32 -15.74
N GLU A 58 -4.42 0.46 -14.67
CA GLU A 58 -3.28 1.37 -14.44
C GLU A 58 -1.97 0.61 -14.26
N LEU A 59 -1.99 -0.56 -13.61
CA LEU A 59 -0.81 -1.41 -13.50
C LEU A 59 -0.32 -1.90 -14.87
N ILE A 60 -1.23 -2.34 -15.75
CA ILE A 60 -0.88 -2.74 -17.12
C ILE A 60 -0.22 -1.59 -17.87
N LYS A 61 -0.74 -0.35 -17.75
CA LYS A 61 -0.13 0.85 -18.36
C LYS A 61 1.31 1.06 -17.87
N LYS A 62 1.54 0.97 -16.55
CA LYS A 62 2.87 1.16 -15.97
C LYS A 62 3.86 0.08 -16.41
N VAL A 63 3.42 -1.17 -16.53
CA VAL A 63 4.23 -2.27 -17.05
C VAL A 63 4.59 -2.06 -18.53
N ILE A 64 3.62 -1.63 -19.34
CA ILE A 64 3.85 -1.28 -20.76
C ILE A 64 4.91 -0.18 -20.90
N SER A 65 4.73 0.94 -20.19
CA SER A 65 5.68 2.07 -20.22
C SER A 65 7.07 1.64 -19.75
N TRP A 66 7.17 0.91 -18.64
CA TRP A 66 8.44 0.36 -18.17
C TRP A 66 9.15 -0.51 -19.22
N ASN A 67 8.42 -1.44 -19.84
CA ASN A 67 9.01 -2.34 -20.84
C ASN A 67 9.49 -1.62 -22.10
N ARG A 68 8.91 -0.45 -22.43
CA ARG A 68 9.34 0.41 -23.55
C ARG A 68 10.56 1.27 -23.19
N GLU A 69 10.52 1.89 -22.02
CA GLU A 69 11.47 2.93 -21.61
C GLU A 69 12.74 2.35 -20.96
N GLU A 70 12.62 1.31 -20.14
CA GLU A 70 13.69 0.78 -19.31
C GLU A 70 14.37 -0.43 -19.95
N SER A 71 14.97 -0.19 -21.11
CA SER A 71 15.54 -1.25 -21.94
C SER A 71 16.70 -2.02 -21.27
N SER A 72 17.37 -1.47 -20.24
CA SER A 72 18.45 -2.14 -19.51
C SER A 72 17.98 -2.98 -18.31
N LYS A 73 16.68 -2.99 -18.01
CA LYS A 73 16.09 -3.64 -16.82
C LYS A 73 15.30 -4.91 -17.18
N PRO A 74 14.92 -5.75 -16.19
CA PRO A 74 14.07 -6.90 -16.43
C PRO A 74 12.74 -6.50 -17.10
N LYS A 75 12.33 -7.29 -18.09
CA LYS A 75 11.04 -7.12 -18.77
C LYS A 75 9.97 -7.90 -18.02
N TYR A 76 8.82 -7.28 -17.75
CA TYR A 76 7.70 -7.96 -17.13
C TYR A 76 6.70 -8.41 -18.20
N GLN A 77 6.52 -9.72 -18.32
CA GLN A 77 5.69 -10.31 -19.37
C GLN A 77 4.43 -10.92 -18.76
N TYR A 78 3.29 -10.32 -19.06
CA TYR A 78 2.01 -10.92 -18.69
C TYR A 78 1.85 -12.28 -19.37
N LYS A 79 1.58 -13.30 -18.54
CA LYS A 79 1.26 -14.68 -18.95
C LYS A 79 -0.17 -15.07 -18.58
N GLY A 80 -0.85 -14.31 -17.71
CA GLY A 80 -2.26 -14.54 -17.41
C GLY A 80 -2.96 -13.39 -16.70
N PHE A 81 -4.28 -13.38 -16.85
CA PHE A 81 -5.22 -12.41 -16.28
C PHE A 81 -6.46 -13.11 -15.75
N ALA A 82 -6.99 -12.66 -14.62
CA ALA A 82 -8.27 -13.12 -14.11
C ALA A 82 -9.17 -11.94 -13.73
N ASP A 83 -10.46 -12.10 -13.90
CA ASP A 83 -11.50 -11.19 -13.40
C ASP A 83 -12.70 -11.98 -12.83
N ARG A 84 -13.87 -11.34 -12.74
CA ARG A 84 -15.09 -12.01 -12.27
C ARG A 84 -15.66 -13.02 -13.27
N SER A 85 -15.42 -12.81 -14.57
CA SER A 85 -15.93 -13.64 -15.67
C SER A 85 -15.10 -14.90 -15.93
N GLY A 86 -13.83 -14.88 -15.55
CA GLY A 86 -12.97 -16.05 -15.68
C GLY A 86 -11.49 -15.73 -15.70
N LEU A 87 -10.74 -16.71 -16.19
CA LEU A 87 -9.29 -16.68 -16.28
C LEU A 87 -8.84 -16.87 -17.72
N MET A 88 -7.74 -16.19 -18.02
CA MET A 88 -7.01 -16.30 -19.26
C MET A 88 -5.51 -16.47 -19.02
N ALA A 89 -4.87 -17.37 -19.78
CA ALA A 89 -3.42 -17.52 -19.73
C ALA A 89 -2.84 -17.98 -21.07
N LYS A 90 -1.66 -17.44 -21.41
CA LYS A 90 -0.95 -17.67 -22.68
C LYS A 90 0.52 -17.92 -22.38
N LYS A 91 1.04 -19.12 -22.70
CA LYS A 91 2.45 -19.52 -22.41
C LYS A 91 3.47 -18.58 -23.05
N ALA A 92 3.22 -18.16 -24.28
CA ALA A 92 4.06 -17.18 -24.99
C ALA A 92 4.02 -15.79 -24.33
N GLY A 93 2.96 -15.49 -23.58
CA GLY A 93 2.66 -14.15 -23.07
C GLY A 93 1.87 -13.29 -24.05
N TYR A 94 1.37 -12.18 -23.54
CA TYR A 94 0.55 -11.22 -24.27
C TYR A 94 1.41 -10.15 -24.95
N SER A 95 1.13 -9.86 -26.23
CA SER A 95 1.71 -8.71 -26.91
C SER A 95 1.16 -7.40 -26.32
N GLU A 96 1.84 -6.30 -26.59
CA GLU A 96 1.35 -4.99 -26.16
C GLU A 96 -0.04 -4.65 -26.76
N GLU A 97 -0.27 -4.99 -28.04
CA GLU A 97 -1.59 -4.80 -28.66
C GLU A 97 -2.69 -5.61 -27.94
N GLU A 98 -2.38 -6.84 -27.51
CA GLU A 98 -3.31 -7.65 -26.73
C GLU A 98 -3.59 -7.03 -25.35
N LEU A 99 -2.57 -6.46 -24.70
CA LEU A 99 -2.73 -5.75 -23.42
C LEU A 99 -3.59 -4.50 -23.55
N GLU A 100 -3.42 -3.74 -24.64
CA GLU A 100 -4.27 -2.58 -24.92
C GLU A 100 -5.73 -2.99 -25.19
N ARG A 101 -5.98 -4.11 -25.87
CA ARG A 101 -7.33 -4.67 -26.03
C ARG A 101 -7.94 -5.06 -24.68
N VAL A 102 -7.20 -5.76 -23.82
CA VAL A 102 -7.66 -6.14 -22.48
C VAL A 102 -8.04 -4.90 -21.66
N LYS A 103 -7.23 -3.85 -21.70
CA LYS A 103 -7.55 -2.58 -21.01
C LYS A 103 -8.80 -1.92 -21.58
N LYS A 104 -8.96 -1.90 -22.91
CA LYS A 104 -10.10 -1.26 -23.58
C LYS A 104 -11.40 -1.93 -23.20
N VAL A 105 -11.52 -3.24 -23.40
CA VAL A 105 -12.74 -3.99 -23.06
C VAL A 105 -13.09 -3.82 -21.58
N LYS A 106 -12.08 -3.85 -20.70
CA LYS A 106 -12.31 -3.61 -19.27
C LYS A 106 -12.66 -2.18 -18.88
N SER A 107 -12.39 -1.22 -19.74
CA SER A 107 -12.85 0.16 -19.55
C SER A 107 -14.32 0.33 -19.91
N ASP A 108 -14.82 -0.50 -20.84
CA ASP A 108 -16.21 -0.49 -21.32
C ASP A 108 -17.15 -1.33 -20.42
N GLU A 109 -16.66 -1.74 -19.24
CA GLU A 109 -17.31 -2.63 -18.25
C GLU A 109 -17.58 -4.07 -18.70
N ASP A 110 -17.21 -4.41 -19.93
CA ASP A 110 -17.35 -5.74 -20.51
C ASP A 110 -16.49 -6.81 -19.81
N GLU A 111 -16.89 -8.07 -19.94
CA GLU A 111 -16.26 -9.22 -19.28
C GLU A 111 -14.99 -9.70 -20.01
N LEU A 112 -14.01 -10.25 -19.28
CA LEU A 112 -12.80 -10.79 -19.92
C LEU A 112 -13.13 -11.96 -20.86
N ALA A 113 -14.19 -12.72 -20.54
CA ALA A 113 -14.73 -13.79 -21.38
C ALA A 113 -15.16 -13.32 -22.78
N GLU A 114 -15.50 -12.04 -22.96
CA GLU A 114 -15.90 -11.49 -24.26
C GLU A 114 -14.71 -11.17 -25.17
N VAL A 115 -13.52 -10.97 -24.60
CA VAL A 115 -12.30 -10.69 -25.37
C VAL A 115 -11.76 -11.95 -26.05
N TYR A 116 -12.01 -13.12 -25.45
CA TYR A 116 -11.47 -14.39 -25.93
C TYR A 116 -12.37 -15.57 -25.59
N GLU A 117 -12.81 -16.31 -26.61
CA GLU A 117 -13.69 -17.49 -26.52
C GLU A 117 -13.14 -18.65 -25.65
N ASN A 118 -11.87 -18.61 -25.25
CA ASN A 118 -11.19 -19.65 -24.46
C ASN A 118 -11.06 -19.33 -22.95
N ALA A 119 -11.83 -18.39 -22.42
CA ALA A 119 -11.83 -18.10 -20.98
C ALA A 119 -12.30 -19.33 -20.18
N THR A 120 -11.54 -19.72 -19.16
CA THR A 120 -11.89 -20.84 -18.28
C THR A 120 -12.25 -20.36 -16.89
N ASN A 121 -13.28 -20.95 -16.30
CA ASN A 121 -13.67 -20.67 -14.91
C ASN A 121 -12.80 -21.40 -13.87
N ASN A 122 -11.84 -22.23 -14.32
CA ASN A 122 -11.06 -23.07 -13.42
C ASN A 122 -9.73 -22.40 -13.04
N ILE A 123 -9.65 -21.90 -11.80
CA ILE A 123 -8.39 -21.42 -11.16
C ILE A 123 -7.29 -22.51 -11.19
N GLY A 124 -7.66 -23.80 -11.26
CA GLY A 124 -6.75 -24.92 -11.49
C GLY A 124 -5.89 -24.77 -12.75
N TYR A 125 -6.36 -24.04 -13.76
CA TYR A 125 -5.57 -23.73 -14.95
C TYR A 125 -4.39 -22.82 -14.61
N LEU A 126 -4.54 -21.79 -13.74
CA LEU A 126 -3.40 -20.99 -13.24
C LEU A 126 -2.33 -21.86 -12.58
N LYS A 127 -2.76 -22.89 -11.84
CA LYS A 127 -1.84 -23.83 -11.21
C LYS A 127 -0.97 -24.54 -12.23
N SER A 128 -1.44 -24.76 -13.46
CA SER A 128 -0.61 -25.38 -14.52
C SER A 128 0.47 -24.44 -15.08
N PHE A 129 0.29 -23.11 -14.95
CA PHE A 129 1.27 -22.11 -15.43
C PHE A 129 2.37 -21.81 -14.41
N MET A 130 2.10 -22.03 -13.13
CA MET A 130 3.09 -21.88 -12.06
C MET A 130 3.97 -23.13 -11.97
N ASP A 131 4.79 -23.41 -12.99
CA ASP A 131 5.82 -24.46 -12.93
C ASP A 131 6.94 -24.04 -11.96
N ARG A 132 7.52 -24.99 -11.22
CA ARG A 132 8.67 -24.77 -10.32
C ARG A 132 9.94 -24.35 -11.07
N ARG A 133 9.98 -24.58 -12.39
CA ARG A 133 11.13 -24.25 -13.25
C ARG A 133 11.22 -22.77 -13.63
N ASN A 134 10.10 -22.05 -13.64
CA ASN A 134 10.03 -20.63 -13.97
C ASN A 134 9.33 -19.87 -12.84
N SER A 135 10.08 -19.03 -12.10
CA SER A 135 9.47 -18.15 -11.08
C SER A 135 8.96 -16.86 -11.71
N GLY A 136 7.76 -16.44 -11.34
CA GLY A 136 7.17 -15.16 -11.71
C GLY A 136 6.57 -14.44 -10.51
N VAL A 137 5.69 -13.48 -10.79
CA VAL A 137 4.95 -12.74 -9.77
C VAL A 137 3.46 -12.92 -9.99
N LEU A 138 2.78 -13.43 -8.96
CA LEU A 138 1.33 -13.41 -8.86
C LEU A 138 0.92 -12.10 -8.19
N VAL A 139 0.07 -11.34 -8.86
CA VAL A 139 -0.40 -10.03 -8.40
C VAL A 139 -1.89 -10.11 -8.16
N ASP A 140 -2.35 -9.76 -6.96
CA ASP A 140 -3.77 -9.64 -6.65
C ASP A 140 -4.16 -8.20 -6.34
N VAL A 141 -4.90 -7.60 -7.28
CA VAL A 141 -5.50 -6.28 -7.17
C VAL A 141 -7.04 -6.36 -7.18
N THR A 142 -7.60 -7.47 -6.69
CA THR A 142 -9.04 -7.68 -6.50
C THR A 142 -9.51 -7.27 -5.10
N ASP A 143 -10.81 -7.37 -4.90
CA ASP A 143 -11.56 -7.30 -3.63
C ASP A 143 -12.05 -8.71 -3.19
N ALA A 144 -11.50 -9.79 -3.75
CA ALA A 144 -12.03 -11.14 -3.55
C ALA A 144 -11.43 -11.86 -2.32
N ARG A 145 -12.23 -12.72 -1.68
CA ARG A 145 -11.82 -13.55 -0.52
C ARG A 145 -11.07 -14.84 -0.88
N LYS A 146 -11.18 -15.31 -2.12
CA LYS A 146 -11.05 -16.75 -2.46
C LYS A 146 -9.68 -17.24 -2.96
N PHE A 147 -8.63 -16.45 -2.83
CA PHE A 147 -7.33 -16.76 -3.46
C PHE A 147 -6.22 -17.20 -2.49
N GLY A 148 -6.51 -17.40 -1.21
CA GLY A 148 -5.51 -17.82 -0.20
C GLY A 148 -4.69 -19.06 -0.60
N ASP A 149 -5.37 -20.12 -1.06
CA ASP A 149 -4.69 -21.35 -1.53
C ASP A 149 -3.81 -21.13 -2.75
N LEU A 150 -4.17 -20.17 -3.60
CA LEU A 150 -3.38 -19.80 -4.76
C LEU A 150 -2.09 -19.11 -4.35
N TYR A 151 -2.13 -18.23 -3.33
CA TYR A 151 -0.92 -17.57 -2.81
C TYR A 151 0.04 -18.59 -2.20
N ARG A 152 -0.47 -19.51 -1.39
CA ARG A 152 0.33 -20.60 -0.79
C ARG A 152 1.05 -21.39 -1.88
N LEU A 153 0.30 -21.82 -2.88
CA LEU A 153 0.83 -22.59 -3.99
C LEU A 153 1.89 -21.81 -4.78
N ALA A 154 1.66 -20.53 -5.05
CA ALA A 154 2.62 -19.68 -5.75
C ALA A 154 3.95 -19.60 -4.96
N LEU A 155 3.88 -19.27 -3.67
CA LEU A 155 5.04 -19.16 -2.80
C LEU A 155 5.79 -20.50 -2.68
N ASP A 156 5.08 -21.63 -2.52
CA ASP A 156 5.68 -22.98 -2.43
C ASP A 156 6.39 -23.43 -3.71
N ARG A 157 6.00 -22.83 -4.85
CA ARG A 157 6.62 -23.06 -6.15
C ARG A 157 7.67 -22.01 -6.52
N GLY A 158 8.02 -21.12 -5.59
CA GLY A 158 9.07 -20.11 -5.75
C GLY A 158 8.62 -18.87 -6.53
N TRP A 159 7.32 -18.69 -6.74
CA TRP A 159 6.77 -17.43 -7.24
C TRP A 159 6.69 -16.41 -6.12
N SER A 160 6.81 -15.14 -6.46
CA SER A 160 6.49 -14.05 -5.52
C SER A 160 4.99 -13.72 -5.58
N VAL A 161 4.44 -13.21 -4.49
CA VAL A 161 3.06 -12.77 -4.40
C VAL A 161 3.03 -11.30 -3.98
N VAL A 162 2.30 -10.48 -4.73
CA VAL A 162 2.09 -9.05 -4.45
C VAL A 162 0.59 -8.81 -4.29
N LEU A 163 0.18 -8.25 -3.16
CA LEU A 163 -1.22 -7.98 -2.85
C LEU A 163 -1.48 -6.48 -2.72
N ALA A 164 -2.51 -5.98 -3.40
CA ALA A 164 -3.24 -4.77 -3.00
C ALA A 164 -4.54 -5.12 -2.24
N ASN A 165 -4.91 -6.39 -2.24
CA ASN A 165 -6.09 -6.91 -1.57
C ASN A 165 -5.84 -7.09 -0.06
N LYS A 166 -6.56 -6.34 0.77
CA LYS A 166 -6.46 -6.38 2.23
C LYS A 166 -7.13 -7.62 2.84
N ILE A 167 -8.21 -8.09 2.20
CA ILE A 167 -9.14 -9.05 2.80
C ILE A 167 -8.43 -10.36 3.18
N PRO A 168 -7.62 -10.99 2.31
CA PRO A 168 -6.91 -12.21 2.68
C PRO A 168 -5.90 -12.02 3.80
N LEU A 169 -5.37 -10.81 4.01
CA LEU A 169 -4.40 -10.52 5.07
C LEU A 169 -5.06 -10.30 6.43
N THR A 170 -6.37 -10.06 6.47
CA THR A 170 -7.11 -9.81 7.71
C THR A 170 -8.01 -10.98 8.10
N THR A 171 -8.45 -11.82 7.16
CA THR A 171 -9.35 -12.96 7.44
C THR A 171 -8.63 -14.25 7.82
N ILE A 172 -7.35 -14.37 7.49
CA ILE A 172 -6.52 -15.51 7.93
C ILE A 172 -6.12 -15.36 9.39
N ASP A 173 -5.74 -16.45 10.04
CA ASP A 173 -5.17 -16.40 11.39
C ASP A 173 -3.82 -15.65 11.38
N PRO A 174 -3.43 -14.98 12.50
CA PRO A 174 -2.16 -14.28 12.59
C PRO A 174 -0.94 -15.14 12.28
N GLY A 175 -0.96 -16.43 12.64
CA GLY A 175 0.12 -17.37 12.35
C GLY A 175 0.32 -17.59 10.84
N GLU A 176 -0.78 -17.71 10.08
CA GLU A 176 -0.73 -17.79 8.62
C GLU A 176 -0.21 -16.50 7.99
N PHE A 177 -0.61 -15.33 8.50
CA PHE A 177 -0.04 -14.06 8.06
C PHE A 177 1.48 -14.07 8.24
N GLY A 178 1.98 -14.48 9.42
CA GLY A 178 3.40 -14.62 9.70
C GLY A 178 4.11 -15.59 8.74
N ARG A 179 3.49 -16.73 8.42
CA ARG A 179 4.03 -17.69 7.43
C ARG A 179 4.12 -17.11 6.02
N LEU A 180 3.09 -16.40 5.56
CA LEU A 180 3.09 -15.75 4.25
C LEU A 180 4.15 -14.63 4.20
N LYS A 181 4.25 -13.81 5.24
CA LYS A 181 5.29 -12.78 5.42
C LYS A 181 6.69 -13.39 5.37
N GLY A 182 6.93 -14.47 6.12
CA GLY A 182 8.20 -15.19 6.12
C GLY A 182 8.60 -15.78 4.77
N LYS A 183 7.62 -16.11 3.92
CA LYS A 183 7.85 -16.55 2.52
C LYS A 183 8.04 -15.39 1.54
N GLY A 184 7.97 -14.14 1.99
CA GLY A 184 8.23 -12.96 1.19
C GLY A 184 7.05 -12.46 0.36
N ILE A 185 5.81 -12.67 0.83
CA ILE A 185 4.66 -11.93 0.28
C ILE A 185 4.88 -10.43 0.44
N ARG A 186 4.45 -9.65 -0.56
CA ARG A 186 4.51 -8.18 -0.53
C ARG A 186 3.11 -7.60 -0.57
N TYR A 187 2.89 -6.54 0.18
CA TYR A 187 1.56 -5.97 0.39
C TYR A 187 1.61 -4.48 0.76
N GLU A 188 2.61 -3.75 0.24
CA GLU A 188 2.82 -2.32 0.55
C GLU A 188 1.54 -1.52 0.35
N THR A 189 0.80 -1.81 -0.73
CA THR A 189 -0.35 -1.01 -1.13
C THR A 189 -1.64 -1.28 -0.38
N THR A 190 -1.62 -2.26 0.53
CA THR A 190 -2.75 -2.56 1.40
C THR A 190 -2.94 -1.49 2.47
N VAL A 191 -1.89 -0.76 2.85
CA VAL A 191 -1.92 0.36 3.81
C VAL A 191 -1.17 1.55 3.22
N GLY A 192 -1.84 2.69 3.04
CA GLY A 192 -1.18 3.90 2.53
C GLY A 192 -1.10 4.02 1.00
N ALA A 193 -1.81 3.18 0.23
CA ALA A 193 -1.82 3.19 -1.24
C ALA A 193 -0.43 3.03 -1.87
N GLY A 194 0.25 4.11 -2.24
CA GLY A 194 1.61 4.07 -2.79
C GLY A 194 2.71 4.46 -1.79
N LEU A 195 2.32 4.85 -0.57
CA LEU A 195 3.25 5.27 0.47
C LEU A 195 4.06 4.09 1.01
N PRO A 196 5.33 4.29 1.39
CA PRO A 196 6.20 3.24 1.89
C PRO A 196 5.90 2.91 3.37
N VAL A 197 4.66 2.57 3.71
CA VAL A 197 4.24 2.35 5.10
C VAL A 197 4.78 1.01 5.63
N ILE A 198 4.49 -0.09 4.94
CA ILE A 198 4.90 -1.44 5.32
C ILE A 198 6.42 -1.57 5.21
N SER A 199 7.04 -1.01 4.17
CA SER A 199 8.52 -1.08 4.07
C SER A 199 9.24 -0.24 5.11
N THR A 200 8.67 0.88 5.57
CA THR A 200 9.19 1.65 6.72
C THR A 200 9.07 0.83 7.99
N LEU A 201 7.90 0.22 8.22
CA LEU A 201 7.68 -0.66 9.37
C LEU A 201 8.65 -1.85 9.41
N ASP A 202 8.84 -2.52 8.27
CA ASP A 202 9.81 -3.61 8.14
C ASP A 202 11.26 -3.14 8.27
N HIS A 203 11.57 -1.88 7.95
CA HIS A 203 12.88 -1.31 8.20
C HIS A 203 13.14 -1.12 9.69
N LEU A 204 12.22 -0.46 10.40
CA LEU A 204 12.30 -0.27 11.85
C LEU A 204 12.42 -1.61 12.60
N ASN A 205 11.57 -2.59 12.26
CA ASN A 205 11.62 -3.94 12.85
C ASN A 205 12.95 -4.65 12.62
N ARG A 206 13.52 -4.58 11.41
CA ARG A 206 14.81 -5.23 11.10
C ARG A 206 15.99 -4.60 11.83
N HIS A 207 15.89 -3.33 12.21
CA HIS A 207 16.91 -2.64 12.99
C HIS A 207 16.74 -2.80 14.50
N GLY A 208 15.73 -3.54 14.95
CA GLY A 208 15.50 -3.80 16.37
C GLY A 208 14.96 -2.59 17.13
N GLU A 209 14.27 -1.68 16.45
CA GLU A 209 13.59 -0.56 17.11
C GLU A 209 12.51 -1.07 18.08
N GLU A 210 12.49 -0.51 19.28
CA GLU A 210 11.45 -0.79 20.27
C GLU A 210 10.25 0.13 20.01
N PHE A 211 9.12 -0.45 19.61
CA PHE A 211 7.92 0.28 19.23
C PHE A 211 7.14 0.77 20.45
N LYS A 212 6.78 2.06 20.43
CA LYS A 212 5.91 2.69 21.42
C LYS A 212 4.49 2.84 20.91
N GLU A 213 4.35 3.41 19.71
CA GLU A 213 3.04 3.70 19.12
C GLU A 213 3.11 3.79 17.59
N ILE A 214 2.06 3.32 16.92
CA ILE A 214 1.68 3.77 15.58
C ILE A 214 0.40 4.58 15.69
N ALA A 215 0.38 5.79 15.15
CA ALA A 215 -0.82 6.62 15.02
C ALA A 215 -1.02 7.01 13.56
N ALA A 216 -2.22 6.81 13.00
CA ALA A 216 -2.41 6.94 11.57
C ALA A 216 -3.79 7.46 11.13
N ILE A 217 -3.80 8.31 10.11
CA ILE A 217 -4.97 8.63 9.28
C ILE A 217 -4.85 7.79 8.01
N LEU A 218 -5.79 6.85 7.83
CA LEU A 218 -5.69 5.81 6.80
C LEU A 218 -6.83 5.83 5.78
N SER A 219 -7.83 6.71 5.94
CA SER A 219 -8.96 6.84 5.01
C SER A 219 -9.02 8.25 4.42
N GLY A 220 -8.79 8.32 3.10
CA GLY A 220 -8.97 9.55 2.34
C GLY A 220 -10.43 10.02 2.32
N SER A 221 -11.39 9.08 2.27
CA SER A 221 -12.83 9.37 2.32
C SER A 221 -13.23 10.07 3.60
N LEU A 222 -12.87 9.51 4.75
CA LEU A 222 -13.23 10.06 6.06
C LEU A 222 -12.47 11.36 6.33
N SER A 223 -11.20 11.43 5.94
CA SER A 223 -10.41 12.66 6.04
C SER A 223 -11.04 13.80 5.22
N TYR A 224 -11.54 13.51 4.01
CA TYR A 224 -12.25 14.49 3.20
C TYR A 224 -13.55 14.92 3.88
N ILE A 225 -14.40 13.98 4.30
CA ILE A 225 -15.67 14.28 4.99
C ILE A 225 -15.44 15.19 6.20
N LEU A 226 -14.50 14.82 7.07
CA LEU A 226 -14.14 15.59 8.26
C LEU A 226 -13.63 16.99 7.89
N SER A 227 -12.78 17.11 6.87
CA SER A 227 -12.28 18.40 6.39
C SER A 227 -13.39 19.31 5.86
N ARG A 228 -14.44 18.74 5.24
CA ARG A 228 -15.59 19.51 4.73
C ARG A 228 -16.48 19.99 5.86
N VAL A 229 -16.76 19.14 6.85
CA VAL A 229 -17.53 19.57 8.03
C VAL A 229 -16.76 20.60 8.86
N GLU A 230 -15.44 20.49 8.93
CA GLU A 230 -14.57 21.46 9.60
C GLU A 230 -14.71 22.90 9.05
N VAL A 231 -14.92 23.02 7.73
CA VAL A 231 -15.15 24.31 7.07
C VAL A 231 -16.63 24.72 6.98
N GLY A 232 -17.51 23.99 7.66
CA GLY A 232 -18.92 24.34 7.83
C GLY A 232 -19.91 23.66 6.89
N ALA A 233 -19.51 22.65 6.12
CA ALA A 233 -20.46 21.83 5.36
C ALA A 233 -21.29 20.93 6.29
N GLY A 234 -22.53 20.62 5.90
CA GLY A 234 -23.32 19.60 6.59
C GLY A 234 -22.75 18.20 6.39
N LEU A 235 -22.94 17.32 7.37
CA LEU A 235 -22.43 15.94 7.36
C LEU A 235 -22.93 15.15 6.14
N LYS A 236 -24.25 15.19 5.88
CA LYS A 236 -24.85 14.57 4.67
C LYS A 236 -24.22 15.11 3.38
N GLN A 237 -24.07 16.43 3.29
CA GLN A 237 -23.47 17.07 2.11
C GLN A 237 -22.03 16.60 1.92
N ALA A 238 -21.22 16.57 2.98
CA ALA A 238 -19.83 16.13 2.93
C ALA A 238 -19.71 14.66 2.44
N VAL A 239 -20.59 13.77 2.89
CA VAL A 239 -20.63 12.37 2.44
C VAL A 239 -21.01 12.26 0.96
N LEU A 240 -22.02 13.03 0.52
CA LEU A 240 -22.45 13.04 -0.88
C LEU A 240 -21.36 13.60 -1.80
N GLU A 241 -20.72 14.71 -1.41
CA GLU A 241 -19.59 15.30 -2.14
C GLU A 241 -18.41 14.30 -2.25
N ALA A 242 -18.12 13.55 -1.18
CA ALA A 242 -17.09 12.51 -1.20
C ALA A 242 -17.41 11.39 -2.21
N LYS A 243 -18.68 10.96 -2.26
CA LYS A 243 -19.15 9.95 -3.20
C LYS A 243 -19.11 10.44 -4.65
N GLU A 244 -19.57 11.67 -4.92
CA GLU A 244 -19.55 12.28 -6.25
C GLU A 244 -18.12 12.44 -6.80
N LYS A 245 -17.16 12.72 -5.91
CA LYS A 245 -15.73 12.80 -6.27
C LYS A 245 -15.06 11.42 -6.42
N GLY A 246 -15.78 10.33 -6.17
CA GLY A 246 -15.26 8.97 -6.22
C GLY A 246 -14.24 8.68 -5.12
N PHE A 247 -14.33 9.36 -3.97
CA PHE A 247 -13.46 9.09 -2.83
C PHE A 247 -13.95 7.92 -2.00
N THR A 248 -15.27 7.71 -1.90
CA THR A 248 -15.86 6.59 -1.17
C THR A 248 -15.93 5.33 -2.03
N GLU A 249 -16.12 4.19 -1.38
CA GLU A 249 -16.59 2.97 -2.05
C GLU A 249 -18.00 3.19 -2.66
N PRO A 250 -18.49 2.30 -3.57
CA PRO A 250 -19.84 2.39 -4.12
C PRO A 250 -20.92 2.50 -3.04
N ASN A 251 -20.71 1.78 -1.93
CA ASN A 251 -21.44 1.92 -0.68
C ASN A 251 -20.62 2.71 0.35
N PRO A 252 -20.93 3.99 0.62
CA PRO A 252 -20.16 4.82 1.57
C PRO A 252 -20.29 4.35 3.02
N VAL A 253 -21.22 3.43 3.32
CA VAL A 253 -21.39 2.86 4.66
C VAL A 253 -20.13 2.14 5.13
N GLU A 254 -19.40 1.46 4.24
CA GLU A 254 -18.16 0.78 4.62
C GLU A 254 -17.08 1.75 5.11
N ASP A 255 -17.00 2.93 4.50
CA ASP A 255 -16.13 4.00 4.96
C ASP A 255 -16.60 4.52 6.33
N LEU A 256 -17.90 4.86 6.46
CA LEU A 256 -18.47 5.47 7.68
C LEU A 256 -18.40 4.57 8.91
N LEU A 257 -18.50 3.24 8.73
CA LEU A 257 -18.32 2.26 9.80
C LEU A 257 -16.85 2.05 10.19
N GLY A 258 -15.90 2.56 9.40
CA GLY A 258 -14.47 2.47 9.70
C GLY A 258 -13.84 1.10 9.39
N TYR A 259 -14.56 0.19 8.74
CA TYR A 259 -14.10 -1.18 8.48
C TYR A 259 -12.83 -1.22 7.61
N ASP A 260 -12.67 -0.31 6.65
CA ASP A 260 -11.44 -0.22 5.87
C ASP A 260 -10.23 0.20 6.74
N VAL A 261 -10.41 1.16 7.64
CA VAL A 261 -9.37 1.61 8.58
C VAL A 261 -9.02 0.50 9.56
N ALA A 262 -10.02 -0.20 10.10
CA ALA A 262 -9.80 -1.36 10.97
C ALA A 262 -9.00 -2.47 10.27
N ARG A 263 -9.32 -2.81 9.01
CA ARG A 263 -8.53 -3.78 8.23
C ARG A 263 -7.08 -3.35 8.05
N LYS A 264 -6.83 -2.07 7.74
CA LYS A 264 -5.47 -1.53 7.63
C LYS A 264 -4.73 -1.57 8.97
N THR A 265 -5.44 -1.34 10.07
CA THR A 265 -4.90 -1.41 11.44
C THR A 265 -4.49 -2.84 11.79
N VAL A 266 -5.31 -3.85 11.46
CA VAL A 266 -4.95 -5.27 11.59
C VAL A 266 -3.68 -5.60 10.81
N ILE A 267 -3.57 -5.12 9.57
CA ILE A 267 -2.36 -5.37 8.75
C ILE A 267 -1.11 -4.72 9.37
N LEU A 268 -1.23 -3.50 9.91
CA LEU A 268 -0.14 -2.82 10.62
C LEU A 268 0.28 -3.59 11.87
N GLY A 269 -0.67 -3.98 12.73
CA GLY A 269 -0.39 -4.74 13.95
C GLY A 269 0.23 -6.10 13.65
N ARG A 270 -0.31 -6.85 12.69
CA ARG A 270 0.30 -8.11 12.24
C ARG A 270 1.68 -7.91 11.64
N SER A 271 1.92 -6.79 10.98
CA SER A 271 3.24 -6.46 10.41
C SER A 271 4.27 -6.09 11.49
N LEU A 272 3.83 -5.58 12.64
CA LEU A 272 4.63 -5.44 13.86
C LEU A 272 4.93 -6.78 14.56
N GLY A 273 4.22 -7.85 14.18
CA GLY A 273 4.32 -9.16 14.84
C GLY A 273 3.29 -9.40 15.94
N LEU A 274 2.29 -8.51 16.08
CA LEU A 274 1.18 -8.69 17.02
C LEU A 274 0.18 -9.73 16.48
N GLU A 275 -0.37 -10.56 17.37
CA GLU A 275 -1.41 -11.52 17.04
C GLU A 275 -2.81 -10.89 17.05
N VAL A 276 -2.99 -9.81 16.30
CA VAL A 276 -4.26 -9.06 16.25
C VAL A 276 -5.20 -9.58 15.16
N SER A 277 -6.47 -9.73 15.48
CA SER A 277 -7.57 -10.03 14.56
C SER A 277 -8.52 -8.83 14.43
N PHE A 278 -9.48 -8.90 13.51
CA PHE A 278 -10.38 -7.77 13.26
C PHE A 278 -11.26 -7.48 14.48
N GLU A 279 -11.67 -8.53 15.18
CA GLU A 279 -12.50 -8.50 16.38
C GLU A 279 -11.78 -7.92 17.60
N ASP A 280 -10.45 -7.88 17.57
CA ASP A 280 -9.62 -7.32 18.64
C ASP A 280 -9.44 -5.79 18.51
N ILE A 281 -9.92 -5.20 17.42
CA ILE A 281 -9.85 -3.74 17.21
C ILE A 281 -11.00 -3.08 17.97
N GLU A 282 -10.69 -2.16 18.87
CA GLU A 282 -11.70 -1.28 19.47
C GLU A 282 -12.14 -0.24 18.43
N LEU A 283 -13.17 -0.59 17.66
CA LEU A 283 -13.68 0.19 16.54
C LEU A 283 -14.89 1.04 16.96
N THR A 284 -14.73 2.36 16.89
CA THR A 284 -15.81 3.32 17.00
C THR A 284 -16.15 3.88 15.60
N PRO A 285 -17.35 3.59 15.04
CA PRO A 285 -17.78 4.15 13.77
C PRO A 285 -17.75 5.68 13.74
N LEU A 286 -17.54 6.28 12.57
CA LEU A 286 -17.66 7.74 12.42
C LEU A 286 -19.10 8.19 12.71
N VAL A 287 -20.06 7.39 12.24
CA VAL A 287 -21.50 7.55 12.48
C VAL A 287 -22.06 6.17 12.85
N SER A 288 -22.69 6.05 14.02
CA SER A 288 -23.33 4.81 14.45
C SER A 288 -24.56 4.53 13.58
N LEU A 289 -24.64 3.34 13.00
CA LEU A 289 -25.76 2.90 12.17
C LEU A 289 -26.54 1.80 12.90
N GLU A 290 -27.87 1.82 12.80
CA GLU A 290 -28.73 0.74 13.34
C GLU A 290 -28.67 -0.54 12.47
N LYS A 291 -28.25 -0.39 11.21
CA LYS A 291 -28.13 -1.47 10.23
C LYS A 291 -26.79 -1.31 9.50
N ASP A 292 -26.14 -2.43 9.17
CA ASP A 292 -24.90 -2.41 8.37
C ASP A 292 -25.11 -2.01 6.91
N ASN A 293 -26.34 -2.05 6.41
CA ASN A 293 -26.65 -1.72 5.01
C ASN A 293 -27.99 -0.97 4.89
N PRO A 294 -28.06 0.29 5.37
CA PRO A 294 -29.24 1.13 5.19
C PRO A 294 -29.45 1.45 3.70
N SER A 295 -30.71 1.65 3.31
CA SER A 295 -31.04 2.26 2.03
C SER A 295 -30.46 3.68 1.93
N ARG A 296 -30.39 4.21 0.71
CA ARG A 296 -29.89 5.58 0.47
C ARG A 296 -30.66 6.63 1.27
N ASP A 297 -31.98 6.47 1.37
CA ASP A 297 -32.85 7.42 2.06
C ASP A 297 -32.71 7.28 3.58
N GLU A 298 -32.64 6.06 4.11
CA GLU A 298 -32.36 5.81 5.53
C GLU A 298 -31.00 6.42 5.94
N LEU A 299 -29.95 6.22 5.13
CA LEU A 299 -28.63 6.83 5.39
C LEU A 299 -28.71 8.36 5.35
N ALA A 300 -29.42 8.93 4.37
CA ALA A 300 -29.56 10.38 4.25
C ALA A 300 -30.26 10.98 5.47
N SER A 301 -31.37 10.39 5.92
CA SER A 301 -32.11 10.84 7.11
C SER A 301 -31.27 10.74 8.38
N LEU A 302 -30.52 9.64 8.54
CA LEU A 302 -29.63 9.48 9.69
C LEU A 302 -28.51 10.51 9.71
N LEU A 303 -27.89 10.80 8.56
CA LEU A 303 -26.84 11.83 8.47
C LEU A 303 -27.37 13.24 8.76
N GLU A 304 -28.63 13.52 8.46
CA GLU A 304 -29.31 14.77 8.84
C GLU A 304 -29.56 14.83 10.35
N GLU A 305 -30.07 13.76 10.95
CA GLU A 305 -30.31 13.66 12.39
C GLU A 305 -29.02 13.87 13.20
N ARG A 306 -27.91 13.29 12.74
CA ARG A 306 -26.60 13.39 13.42
C ARG A 306 -25.84 14.68 13.13
N ASN A 307 -26.34 15.52 12.22
CA ASN A 307 -25.60 16.67 11.73
C ASN A 307 -25.29 17.70 12.83
N GLU A 308 -26.27 18.02 13.67
CA GLU A 308 -26.14 19.06 14.70
C GLU A 308 -25.08 18.68 15.75
N ASP A 309 -25.23 17.50 16.37
CA ASP A 309 -24.24 16.95 17.32
C ASP A 309 -22.83 16.90 16.73
N PHE A 310 -22.70 16.41 15.49
CA PHE A 310 -21.40 16.29 14.85
C PHE A 310 -20.76 17.66 14.59
N CYS A 311 -21.55 18.64 14.14
CA CYS A 311 -21.08 20.01 13.94
C CYS A 311 -20.70 20.69 15.26
N GLU A 312 -21.40 20.43 16.37
CA GLU A 312 -21.05 20.93 17.69
C GLU A 312 -19.71 20.36 18.18
N ARG A 313 -19.48 19.04 18.01
CA ARG A 313 -18.20 18.40 18.33
C ARG A 313 -17.05 19.03 17.54
N VAL A 314 -17.24 19.29 16.25
CA VAL A 314 -16.25 19.96 15.40
C VAL A 314 -15.97 21.39 15.87
N LYS A 315 -17.00 22.18 16.18
CA LYS A 315 -16.86 23.54 16.72
C LYS A 315 -16.12 23.54 18.07
N SER A 316 -16.45 22.59 18.94
CA SER A 316 -15.82 22.42 20.26
C SER A 316 -14.34 22.04 20.16
N ALA A 317 -13.95 21.18 19.22
CA ALA A 317 -12.53 20.91 18.96
C ALA A 317 -11.82 22.17 18.46
N ARG A 318 -12.44 22.89 17.52
CA ARG A 318 -11.87 24.11 16.93
C ARG A 318 -11.65 25.23 17.95
N SER A 319 -12.53 25.40 18.93
CA SER A 319 -12.37 26.42 19.99
C SER A 319 -11.18 26.14 20.91
N ARG A 320 -10.68 24.90 20.92
CA ARG A 320 -9.50 24.44 21.66
C ARG A 320 -8.26 24.31 20.78
N GLU A 321 -8.27 24.94 19.60
CA GLU A 321 -7.20 24.85 18.58
C GLU A 321 -6.90 23.42 18.10
N ASN A 322 -7.90 22.54 18.24
CA ASN A 322 -7.84 21.15 17.81
C ASN A 322 -8.75 20.92 16.60
N ARG A 323 -8.67 19.71 16.05
CA ARG A 323 -9.50 19.22 14.94
C ARG A 323 -9.89 17.78 15.19
N LEU A 324 -11.03 17.38 14.63
CA LEU A 324 -11.44 15.98 14.65
C LEU A 324 -10.82 15.22 13.48
N ARG A 325 -10.21 14.08 13.77
CA ARG A 325 -9.61 13.16 12.78
C ARG A 325 -10.02 11.73 13.10
N TYR A 326 -10.22 10.92 12.06
CA TYR A 326 -10.48 9.50 12.22
C TYR A 326 -9.14 8.76 12.23
N VAL A 327 -8.74 8.30 13.41
CA VAL A 327 -7.38 7.85 13.71
C VAL A 327 -7.40 6.36 14.06
N ALA A 328 -6.40 5.65 13.56
CA ALA A 328 -6.02 4.32 14.03
C ALA A 328 -4.81 4.44 14.96
N ARG A 329 -4.85 3.80 16.12
CA ARG A 329 -3.71 3.69 17.05
C ARG A 329 -3.38 2.25 17.34
N ILE A 330 -2.09 1.99 17.52
CA ILE A 330 -1.55 0.71 17.97
C ILE A 330 -0.45 1.02 18.98
N ASN A 331 -0.57 0.53 20.21
CA ASN A 331 0.40 0.69 21.29
C ASN A 331 0.34 -0.53 22.23
N GLU A 332 0.97 -0.45 23.41
CA GLU A 332 0.95 -1.52 24.41
C GLU A 332 -0.45 -1.85 24.96
N GLU A 333 -1.38 -0.89 24.93
CA GLU A 333 -2.76 -1.07 25.43
C GLU A 333 -3.66 -1.80 24.41
N GLY A 334 -3.26 -1.85 23.15
CA GLY A 334 -3.98 -2.54 22.08
C GLY A 334 -4.08 -1.71 20.81
N ALA A 335 -5.16 -1.94 20.06
CA ALA A 335 -5.43 -1.26 18.80
C ALA A 335 -6.83 -0.65 18.79
N THR A 336 -6.91 0.66 18.52
CA THR A 336 -8.15 1.42 18.49
C THR A 336 -8.33 2.11 17.14
N VAL A 337 -9.58 2.29 16.72
CA VAL A 337 -9.94 3.02 15.51
C VAL A 337 -11.17 3.87 15.80
N GLY A 338 -11.07 5.19 15.67
CA GLY A 338 -12.20 6.06 15.99
C GLY A 338 -11.95 7.53 15.73
N LEU A 339 -12.94 8.34 16.10
CA LEU A 339 -12.84 9.79 16.01
C LEU A 339 -12.07 10.35 17.21
N GLU A 340 -10.97 11.04 16.94
CA GLU A 340 -10.13 11.66 17.94
C GLU A 340 -10.03 13.16 17.74
N GLU A 341 -9.89 13.89 18.84
CA GLU A 341 -9.51 15.29 18.85
C GLU A 341 -7.99 15.40 18.87
N VAL A 342 -7.41 15.98 17.83
CA VAL A 342 -5.96 16.13 17.67
C VAL A 342 -5.57 17.60 17.56
N SER A 343 -4.36 17.95 18.02
CA SER A 343 -3.80 19.29 17.83
C SER A 343 -3.78 19.65 16.35
N ARG A 344 -4.29 20.85 16.01
CA ARG A 344 -4.27 21.36 14.64
C ARG A 344 -2.87 21.43 14.05
N ASP A 345 -1.91 21.82 14.87
CA ASP A 345 -0.53 22.08 14.42
C ASP A 345 0.34 20.81 14.49
N GLY A 346 -0.15 19.75 15.15
CA GLY A 346 0.51 18.44 15.20
C GLY A 346 0.40 17.65 13.88
N PRO A 347 1.20 16.58 13.71
CA PRO A 347 1.26 15.85 12.43
C PRO A 347 -0.08 15.27 11.95
N LEU A 348 -0.92 14.76 12.86
CA LEU A 348 -2.26 14.27 12.51
C LEU A 348 -3.20 15.42 12.09
N GLY A 349 -3.11 16.59 12.74
CA GLY A 349 -3.93 17.76 12.43
C GLY A 349 -3.59 18.40 11.07
N GLN A 350 -2.33 18.27 10.64
CA GLN A 350 -1.85 18.69 9.33
C GLN A 350 -2.24 17.72 8.20
N GLY A 351 -2.68 16.50 8.51
CA GLY A 351 -3.36 15.62 7.56
C GLY A 351 -4.69 16.25 7.12
N VAL A 352 -4.70 16.82 5.92
CA VAL A 352 -5.88 17.48 5.32
C VAL A 352 -6.21 16.88 3.96
N SER A 353 -7.44 17.11 3.51
CA SER A 353 -7.96 16.54 2.24
C SER A 353 -7.97 15.02 2.29
N THR A 354 -7.36 14.34 1.32
CA THR A 354 -7.34 12.87 1.19
C THR A 354 -5.99 12.25 1.57
N ALA A 355 -5.11 13.02 2.24
CA ALA A 355 -3.79 12.54 2.61
C ALA A 355 -3.86 11.48 3.71
N ASN A 356 -3.11 10.40 3.54
CA ASN A 356 -2.80 9.50 4.64
C ASN A 356 -1.57 10.01 5.39
N VAL A 357 -1.59 9.85 6.70
CA VAL A 357 -0.49 10.18 7.61
C VAL A 357 -0.26 8.97 8.49
N VAL A 358 0.98 8.49 8.58
CA VAL A 358 1.36 7.42 9.50
C VAL A 358 2.55 7.91 10.32
N ILE A 359 2.38 7.89 11.64
CA ILE A 359 3.40 8.27 12.61
C ILE A 359 3.89 7.00 13.28
N PHE A 360 5.18 6.77 13.22
CA PHE A 360 5.85 5.71 13.96
C PHE A 360 6.62 6.34 15.12
N ARG A 361 6.26 5.96 16.34
CA ARG A 361 7.01 6.26 17.55
C ARG A 361 7.73 5.02 18.04
N THR A 362 9.03 5.15 18.20
CA THR A 362 9.90 4.11 18.75
C THR A 362 10.79 4.71 19.83
N LEU A 363 11.63 3.90 20.47
CA LEU A 363 12.64 4.39 21.41
C LEU A 363 13.52 5.49 20.80
N ASN A 364 13.98 5.31 19.55
CA ASN A 364 14.86 6.28 18.87
C ASN A 364 14.11 7.34 18.04
N TYR A 365 12.81 7.16 17.80
CA TYR A 365 11.95 8.07 17.04
C TYR A 365 10.74 8.51 17.88
N ASP A 366 10.98 9.08 19.07
CA ASP A 366 9.89 9.52 19.95
C ASP A 366 9.50 10.99 19.69
N ASP A 367 10.48 11.89 19.79
CA ASP A 367 10.34 13.32 19.47
C ASP A 367 11.64 13.86 18.82
N PRO A 368 11.64 14.23 17.52
CA PRO A 368 10.51 14.13 16.60
C PRO A 368 10.25 12.67 16.15
N PRO A 369 8.98 12.28 15.90
CA PRO A 369 8.65 10.94 15.42
C PRO A 369 8.94 10.77 13.92
N LEU A 370 8.98 9.52 13.46
CA LEU A 370 9.08 9.22 12.03
C LEU A 370 7.69 9.31 11.38
N ILE A 371 7.56 10.17 10.36
CA ILE A 371 6.27 10.45 9.69
C ILE A 371 6.35 10.06 8.22
N VAL A 372 5.38 9.27 7.76
CA VAL A 372 5.13 8.98 6.34
C VAL A 372 3.80 9.59 5.94
N GLN A 373 3.82 10.50 4.96
CA GLN A 373 2.63 11.22 4.51
C GLN A 373 2.57 11.35 2.99
N GLY A 374 1.35 11.31 2.45
CA GLY A 374 1.05 11.66 1.06
C GLY A 374 -0.33 11.16 0.63
N PRO A 375 -0.61 11.10 -0.68
CA PRO A 375 -1.92 10.69 -1.18
C PRO A 375 -2.32 9.29 -0.69
N GLY A 376 -3.47 9.17 -0.03
CA GLY A 376 -3.94 7.93 0.60
C GLY A 376 -4.74 7.00 -0.30
N ALA A 377 -5.09 7.47 -1.50
CA ALA A 377 -5.89 6.76 -2.50
C ALA A 377 -5.58 7.30 -3.90
N GLY A 378 -5.96 6.55 -4.92
CA GLY A 378 -5.76 6.93 -6.33
C GLY A 378 -5.28 5.73 -7.16
N PRO A 379 -5.98 5.36 -8.25
CA PRO A 379 -5.62 4.20 -9.04
C PRO A 379 -4.17 4.20 -9.53
N GLU A 380 -3.67 5.36 -9.95
CA GLU A 380 -2.31 5.50 -10.45
C GLU A 380 -1.27 5.32 -9.33
N VAL A 381 -1.49 5.95 -8.17
CA VAL A 381 -0.58 5.87 -7.01
C VAL A 381 -0.51 4.44 -6.48
N THR A 382 -1.67 3.79 -6.34
CA THR A 382 -1.76 2.38 -5.93
C THR A 382 -1.09 1.46 -6.95
N ALA A 383 -1.34 1.64 -8.25
CA ALA A 383 -0.67 0.85 -9.29
C ALA A 383 0.85 1.05 -9.27
N GLY A 384 1.33 2.26 -8.99
CA GLY A 384 2.74 2.57 -8.80
C GLY A 384 3.35 1.82 -7.61
N GLY A 385 2.65 1.78 -6.48
CA GLY A 385 3.05 1.00 -5.31
C GLY A 385 3.10 -0.50 -5.59
N VAL A 386 2.08 -1.05 -6.26
CA VAL A 386 2.05 -2.47 -6.65
C VAL A 386 3.23 -2.79 -7.57
N PHE A 387 3.51 -1.91 -8.53
CA PHE A 387 4.64 -2.09 -9.43
C PHE A 387 5.99 -1.96 -8.72
N SER A 388 6.10 -1.12 -7.69
CA SER A 388 7.26 -1.07 -6.81
C SER A 388 7.50 -2.40 -6.09
N ASP A 389 6.44 -3.02 -5.57
CA ASP A 389 6.52 -4.34 -4.94
C ASP A 389 6.89 -5.44 -5.94
N ILE A 390 6.33 -5.42 -7.16
CA ILE A 390 6.73 -6.33 -8.25
C ILE A 390 8.24 -6.23 -8.50
N LYS A 391 8.78 -5.01 -8.59
CA LYS A 391 10.23 -4.79 -8.81
C LYS A 391 11.11 -5.25 -7.65
N ARG A 392 10.59 -5.25 -6.42
CA ARG A 392 11.31 -5.74 -5.24
C ARG A 392 11.19 -7.26 -5.09
N CYS A 393 10.36 -7.93 -5.86
CA CYS A 393 10.24 -9.39 -5.85
C CYS A 393 11.54 -10.04 -6.33
N ARG A 394 11.94 -11.12 -5.67
CA ARG A 394 13.06 -11.95 -6.11
C ARG A 394 12.56 -12.95 -7.15
N ALA A 395 12.21 -12.46 -8.33
CA ALA A 395 12.02 -13.37 -9.47
C ALA A 395 13.38 -13.95 -9.82
N ARG A 396 13.55 -15.27 -9.67
CA ARG A 396 14.73 -15.98 -10.18
C ARG A 396 14.58 -16.06 -11.68
N CYS A 397 15.06 -15.05 -12.37
CA CYS A 397 15.24 -15.15 -13.81
C CYS A 397 16.42 -16.08 -14.04
N ARG A 398 16.17 -17.21 -14.70
CA ARG A 398 17.23 -18.10 -15.18
C ARG A 398 17.54 -17.79 -16.62
#